data_AF-A0A843LWJ5-F1
#
_entry.id   AF-A0A843LWJ5-F1
#
_cell.length_a   1.000
_cell.length_b   1.000
_cell.length_c   1.000
_cell.angle_alpha   90.00
_cell.angle_beta   90.00
_cell.angle_gamma   90.00
#
_symmetry.space_group_name_H-M   'P 1'
#
loop_
_entity.id
_entity.type
_entity.pdbx_description
1 polymer ?
#
loop_
_entity_poly.entity_id
_entity_poly.type
_entity_poly.pdbx_seq_one_letter_code
_entity_poly.pdbx_strand_id
1 'polypeptide(L)'
;NVIIPIHEEKRRQQIQDQALEDIIQTANEDYAEIEKERFKNNNTLKAFDDKKLPGKVKLKDEIVEYKQAEDIGLTSQEDLFKKSSEEVAKSIDKIVEVEGPVHISEVIKRVKDSCNIKRAGANLKKAVNGAISASEDAGNIIKIGDFLYDSASNDVSIRKRHKPNIDLISDEEIAKNIERILVHKQSLSAKSLPKEVSRNFGFKSTSKKTANKINSVLDLMIADNRVKLDNDIVELK
;
A
#
# COMPACT_ATOMS: atom_id res chain seq x y z
N ASN A 1 72.55 -20.35 50.42
CA ASN A 1 71.45 -20.68 51.35
C ASN A 1 71.09 -19.45 52.16
N VAL A 2 70.17 -18.63 51.65
CA VAL A 2 69.66 -17.47 52.39
C VAL A 2 68.65 -18.00 53.39
N ILE A 3 68.97 -17.94 54.69
CA ILE A 3 68.07 -18.35 55.77
C ILE A 3 67.07 -17.21 55.96
N ILE A 4 65.88 -17.36 55.39
CA ILE A 4 64.78 -16.41 55.60
C ILE A 4 64.15 -16.74 56.96
N PRO A 5 64.02 -15.78 57.89
CA PRO A 5 63.42 -16.04 59.18
C PRO A 5 61.94 -16.44 59.01
N ILE A 6 61.50 -17.48 59.74
CA ILE A 6 60.15 -18.07 59.68
C ILE A 6 59.02 -17.02 59.78
N HIS A 7 59.28 -15.90 60.47
CA HIS A 7 58.33 -14.79 60.60
C HIS A 7 58.12 -14.00 59.29
N GLU A 8 59.17 -13.89 58.48
CA GLU A 8 59.13 -13.18 57.19
C GLU A 8 58.47 -14.04 56.09
N GLU A 9 58.63 -15.37 56.13
CA GLU A 9 57.86 -16.31 55.30
C GLU A 9 56.36 -16.26 55.62
N LYS A 10 55.98 -16.25 56.91
CA LYS A 10 54.58 -16.12 57.33
C LYS A 10 53.96 -14.80 56.88
N ARG A 11 54.71 -13.69 56.95
CA ARG A 11 54.25 -12.38 56.47
C ARG A 11 54.04 -12.39 54.96
N ARG A 12 54.95 -13.03 54.19
CA ARG A 12 54.81 -13.18 52.73
C ARG A 12 53.61 -14.04 52.34
N GLN A 13 53.35 -15.13 53.07
CA GLN A 13 52.16 -15.96 52.89
C GLN A 13 50.88 -15.16 53.16
N GLN A 14 50.80 -14.42 54.27
CA GLN A 14 49.64 -13.57 54.55
C GLN A 14 49.39 -12.50 53.48
N ILE A 15 50.44 -11.90 52.92
CA ILE A 15 50.30 -10.92 51.84
C ILE A 15 49.80 -11.59 50.56
N GLN A 16 50.24 -12.82 50.26
CA GLN A 16 49.78 -13.60 49.11
C GLN A 16 48.32 -14.04 49.27
N ASP A 17 47.93 -14.49 50.47
CA ASP A 17 46.55 -14.90 50.77
C ASP A 17 45.61 -13.69 50.69
N GLN A 18 46.00 -12.54 51.24
CA GLN A 18 45.22 -11.31 51.11
C GLN A 18 45.09 -10.85 49.66
N ALA A 19 46.18 -10.91 48.88
CA ALA A 19 46.13 -10.57 47.46
C ALA A 19 45.23 -11.54 46.66
N LEU A 20 45.16 -12.82 47.06
CA LEU A 20 44.28 -13.79 46.46
C LEU A 20 42.80 -13.51 46.80
N GLU A 21 42.51 -13.16 48.05
CA GLU A 21 41.16 -12.75 48.48
C GLU A 21 40.68 -11.50 47.74
N ASP A 22 41.55 -10.49 47.59
CA ASP A 22 41.22 -9.26 46.86
C ASP A 22 40.90 -9.56 45.38
N ILE A 23 41.67 -10.44 44.73
CA ILE A 23 41.42 -10.89 43.35
C ILE A 23 40.07 -11.61 43.23
N ILE A 24 39.75 -12.49 44.18
CA ILE A 24 38.47 -13.21 44.19
C ILE A 24 37.30 -12.22 44.37
N GLN A 25 37.46 -11.22 45.24
CA GLN A 25 36.45 -10.20 45.47
C GLN A 25 36.19 -9.37 44.22
N THR A 26 37.26 -8.88 43.56
CA THR A 26 37.12 -8.13 42.30
C THR A 26 36.48 -8.97 41.20
N ALA A 27 36.88 -10.24 41.06
CA ALA A 27 36.29 -11.13 40.05
C ALA A 27 34.79 -11.38 40.29
N ASN A 28 34.34 -11.47 41.56
CA ASN A 28 32.93 -11.61 41.90
C ASN A 28 32.13 -10.33 41.59
N GLU A 29 32.72 -9.17 41.84
CA GLU A 29 32.12 -7.87 41.53
C GLU A 29 31.96 -7.69 40.02
N ASP A 30 33.02 -7.97 39.25
CA ASP A 30 32.99 -7.96 37.78
C ASP A 30 31.94 -8.94 37.24
N TYR A 31 31.84 -10.14 37.80
CA TYR A 31 30.85 -11.13 37.38
C TYR A 31 29.42 -10.65 37.64
N ALA A 32 29.17 -9.99 38.78
CA ALA A 32 27.87 -9.42 39.12
C ALA A 32 27.49 -8.24 38.21
N GLU A 33 28.46 -7.42 37.80
CA GLU A 33 28.25 -6.35 36.81
C GLU A 33 27.93 -6.91 35.43
N ILE A 34 28.69 -7.92 34.97
CA ILE A 34 28.44 -8.62 33.71
C ILE A 34 27.04 -9.25 33.69
N GLU A 35 26.59 -9.87 34.79
CA GLU A 35 25.23 -10.42 34.87
C GLU A 35 24.15 -9.34 34.85
N LYS A 36 24.36 -8.20 35.52
CA LYS A 36 23.43 -7.06 35.45
C LYS A 36 23.35 -6.49 34.03
N GLU A 37 24.47 -6.39 33.33
CA GLU A 37 24.49 -5.96 31.92
C GLU A 37 23.82 -6.97 31.00
N ARG A 38 24.08 -8.27 31.18
CA ARG A 38 23.37 -9.33 30.47
C ARG A 38 21.86 -9.29 30.71
N PHE A 39 21.44 -9.04 31.95
CA PHE A 39 20.02 -8.93 32.29
C PHE A 39 19.37 -7.69 31.64
N LYS A 40 20.04 -6.55 31.66
CA LYS A 40 19.60 -5.33 30.96
C LYS A 40 19.47 -5.60 29.46
N ASN A 41 20.52 -6.15 28.82
CA ASN A 41 20.53 -6.46 27.40
C ASN A 41 19.46 -7.49 27.01
N ASN A 42 19.22 -8.52 27.83
CA ASN A 42 18.16 -9.50 27.59
C ASN A 42 16.77 -8.84 27.63
N ASN A 43 16.53 -7.90 28.55
CA ASN A 43 15.29 -7.13 28.56
C ASN A 43 15.14 -6.21 27.33
N THR A 44 16.23 -5.60 26.86
CA THR A 44 16.21 -4.78 25.62
C THR A 44 15.91 -5.63 24.40
N LEU A 45 16.50 -6.84 24.31
CA LEU A 45 16.24 -7.80 23.24
C LEU A 45 14.82 -8.36 23.27
N LYS A 46 14.21 -8.52 24.46
CA LYS A 46 12.79 -8.89 24.60
C LYS A 46 11.81 -7.76 24.25
N ALA A 47 12.25 -6.50 24.32
CA ALA A 47 11.42 -5.36 23.90
C ALA A 47 11.37 -5.22 22.37
N PHE A 48 12.43 -5.65 21.68
CA PHE A 48 12.46 -5.89 20.23
C PHE A 48 11.87 -7.27 19.91
N ASP A 49 10.60 -7.47 20.25
CA ASP A 49 9.86 -8.65 19.82
C ASP A 49 9.42 -8.46 18.35
N ASP A 50 10.38 -8.60 17.44
CA ASP A 50 10.16 -8.62 15.98
C ASP A 50 9.31 -9.84 15.54
N LYS A 51 8.95 -10.73 16.49
CA LYS A 51 7.99 -11.82 16.29
C LYS A 51 6.55 -11.43 16.59
N LYS A 52 6.26 -10.18 16.94
CA LYS A 52 4.92 -9.64 16.73
C LYS A 52 4.71 -9.55 15.22
N LEU A 53 4.28 -10.66 14.62
CA LEU A 53 3.70 -10.69 13.28
C LEU A 53 2.90 -9.40 13.14
N PRO A 54 3.13 -8.56 12.10
CA PRO A 54 2.33 -7.36 11.90
C PRO A 54 0.89 -7.83 12.03
N GLY A 55 0.20 -7.34 13.08
CA GLY A 55 -1.10 -7.89 13.45
C GLY A 55 -1.97 -7.88 12.21
N LYS A 56 -2.70 -8.99 11.92
CA LYS A 56 -3.47 -9.16 10.68
C LYS A 56 -4.08 -7.83 10.25
N VAL A 57 -3.52 -7.23 9.19
CA VAL A 57 -3.97 -5.94 8.66
C VAL A 57 -5.47 -6.08 8.42
N LYS A 58 -6.32 -5.20 8.95
CA LYS A 58 -7.75 -5.37 8.72
C LYS A 58 -8.03 -4.94 7.29
N LEU A 59 -8.93 -5.63 6.60
CA LEU A 59 -9.38 -5.24 5.24
C LEU A 59 -9.75 -3.75 5.14
N LYS A 60 -10.32 -3.16 6.22
CA LYS A 60 -10.68 -1.75 6.26
C LYS A 60 -9.50 -0.80 6.16
N ASP A 61 -8.32 -1.21 6.64
CA ASP A 61 -7.11 -0.38 6.66
C ASP A 61 -6.46 -0.30 5.26
N GLU A 62 -6.88 -1.18 4.35
CA GLU A 62 -6.40 -1.26 2.97
C GLU A 62 -7.31 -0.56 1.97
N ILE A 63 -8.46 -0.08 2.45
CA ILE A 63 -9.40 0.71 1.67
C ILE A 63 -9.09 2.17 1.94
N VAL A 64 -8.60 2.85 0.91
CA VAL A 64 -8.29 4.27 0.97
C VAL A 64 -9.48 5.09 0.45
N GLU A 65 -9.63 6.34 0.90
CA GLU A 65 -10.65 7.24 0.33
C GLU A 65 -10.16 7.77 -1.02
N TYR A 66 -11.08 7.85 -2.00
CA TYR A 66 -10.77 8.36 -3.33
C TYR A 66 -10.47 9.86 -3.28
N LYS A 67 -9.31 10.25 -3.83
CA LYS A 67 -8.86 11.64 -3.93
C LYS A 67 -8.96 12.13 -5.35
N GLN A 68 -9.28 13.40 -5.48
CA GLN A 68 -9.42 14.11 -6.73
C GLN A 68 -8.15 14.94 -6.98
N ALA A 69 -7.60 14.92 -8.20
CA ALA A 69 -6.59 15.87 -8.63
C ALA A 69 -7.22 17.26 -8.67
N GLU A 70 -6.64 18.20 -7.92
CA GLU A 70 -7.12 19.59 -7.81
C GLU A 70 -6.32 20.52 -8.70
N ASP A 71 -4.99 20.52 -8.58
CA ASP A 71 -4.11 21.36 -9.40
C ASP A 71 -3.44 20.57 -10.53
N ILE A 72 -4.04 20.70 -11.72
CA ILE A 72 -3.52 20.07 -12.93
C ILE A 72 -2.69 21.06 -13.78
N GLY A 73 -2.58 22.33 -13.39
CA GLY A 73 -1.85 23.37 -14.16
C GLY A 73 -2.55 23.90 -15.42
N LEU A 74 -3.83 23.55 -15.64
CA LEU A 74 -4.69 24.12 -16.69
C LEU A 74 -5.80 24.95 -16.03
N THR A 75 -5.72 26.28 -16.13
CA THR A 75 -6.64 27.18 -15.40
C THR A 75 -7.61 27.92 -16.30
N SER A 76 -7.40 27.90 -17.62
CA SER A 76 -8.26 28.61 -18.58
C SER A 76 -8.57 27.80 -19.84
N GLN A 77 -9.59 28.24 -20.58
CA GLN A 77 -9.91 27.71 -21.91
C GLN A 77 -8.79 27.99 -22.92
N GLU A 78 -8.13 29.14 -22.76
CA GLU A 78 -7.03 29.55 -23.61
C GLU A 78 -5.85 28.59 -23.45
N ASP A 79 -5.53 28.18 -22.22
CA ASP A 79 -4.52 27.17 -21.94
C ASP A 79 -4.85 25.85 -22.66
N LEU A 80 -6.09 25.39 -22.60
CA LEU A 80 -6.46 24.12 -23.21
C LEU A 80 -6.38 24.14 -24.74
N PHE A 81 -6.78 25.24 -25.39
CA PHE A 81 -6.92 25.29 -26.85
C PHE A 81 -5.76 25.94 -27.59
N LYS A 82 -4.91 26.74 -26.90
CA LYS A 82 -3.72 27.36 -27.50
C LYS A 82 -2.43 26.61 -27.20
N LYS A 83 -2.36 25.88 -26.08
CA LYS A 83 -1.19 25.05 -25.78
C LYS A 83 -1.13 23.85 -26.70
N SER A 84 0.09 23.35 -26.87
CA SER A 84 0.35 22.11 -27.61
C SER A 84 -0.30 20.90 -26.90
N SER A 85 -0.55 19.82 -27.65
CA SER A 85 -1.13 18.61 -27.06
C SER A 85 -0.20 17.99 -26.01
N GLU A 86 1.10 18.17 -26.16
CA GLU A 86 2.16 17.74 -25.24
C GLU A 86 2.13 18.52 -23.91
N GLU A 87 1.81 19.81 -23.95
CA GLU A 87 1.66 20.60 -22.73
C GLU A 87 0.38 20.26 -21.97
N VAL A 88 -0.72 20.02 -22.70
CA VAL A 88 -1.97 19.55 -22.10
C VAL A 88 -1.82 18.12 -21.56
N ALA A 89 -1.00 17.28 -22.22
CA ALA A 89 -0.69 15.93 -21.78
C ALA A 89 -0.09 15.92 -20.37
N LYS A 90 0.85 16.82 -20.06
CA LYS A 90 1.43 16.94 -18.69
C LYS A 90 0.38 17.16 -17.60
N SER A 91 -0.72 17.85 -17.93
CA SER A 91 -1.83 18.05 -16.99
C SER A 91 -2.68 16.80 -16.83
N ILE A 92 -2.81 16.00 -17.89
CA ILE A 92 -3.47 14.69 -17.84
C ILE A 92 -2.64 13.70 -17.03
N ASP A 93 -1.32 13.71 -17.22
CA ASP A 93 -0.39 12.86 -16.48
C ASP A 93 -0.55 13.06 -14.97
N LYS A 94 -0.63 14.32 -14.51
CA LYS A 94 -0.92 14.65 -13.10
C LYS A 94 -2.26 14.10 -12.59
N ILE A 95 -3.29 14.08 -13.43
CA ILE A 95 -4.58 13.49 -13.06
C ILE A 95 -4.41 11.98 -12.88
N VAL A 96 -3.72 11.32 -13.82
CA VAL A 96 -3.52 9.87 -13.81
C VAL A 96 -2.59 9.44 -12.68
N GLU A 97 -1.57 10.23 -12.34
CA GLU A 97 -0.69 10.00 -11.19
C GLU A 97 -1.46 9.94 -9.86
N VAL A 98 -2.43 10.83 -9.68
CA VAL A 98 -3.23 10.92 -8.44
C VAL A 98 -4.42 9.96 -8.45
N GLU A 99 -5.05 9.77 -9.61
CA GLU A 99 -6.34 9.10 -9.75
C GLU A 99 -6.30 7.81 -10.55
N GLY A 100 -5.14 7.38 -11.03
CA GLY A 100 -4.94 6.11 -11.73
C GLY A 100 -5.31 4.91 -10.86
N PRO A 101 -6.00 3.89 -11.39
CA PRO A 101 -6.68 3.86 -12.69
C PRO A 101 -7.88 4.82 -12.75
N VAL A 102 -7.97 5.65 -13.80
CA VAL A 102 -9.04 6.65 -13.95
C VAL A 102 -9.77 6.52 -15.29
N HIS A 103 -11.10 6.60 -15.28
CA HIS A 103 -11.90 6.56 -16.49
C HIS A 103 -11.77 7.87 -17.29
N ILE A 104 -11.70 7.79 -18.63
CA ILE A 104 -11.52 8.96 -19.51
C ILE A 104 -12.58 10.05 -19.26
N SER A 105 -13.82 9.67 -18.94
CA SER A 105 -14.88 10.64 -18.61
C SER A 105 -14.58 11.48 -17.37
N GLU A 106 -13.91 10.91 -16.36
CA GLU A 106 -13.49 11.66 -15.17
C GLU A 106 -12.35 12.61 -15.51
N VAL A 107 -11.39 12.20 -16.35
CA VAL A 107 -10.32 13.08 -16.85
C VAL A 107 -10.91 14.28 -17.60
N ILE A 108 -11.84 14.04 -18.54
CA ILE A 108 -12.55 15.10 -19.26
C ILE A 108 -13.24 16.04 -18.28
N LYS A 109 -13.88 15.49 -17.23
CA LYS A 109 -14.56 16.28 -16.20
C LYS A 109 -13.56 17.15 -15.41
N ARG A 110 -12.39 16.64 -15.06
CA ARG A 110 -11.36 17.42 -14.32
C ARG A 110 -10.78 18.54 -15.14
N VAL A 111 -10.44 18.27 -16.40
CA VAL A 111 -10.00 19.33 -17.31
C VAL A 111 -11.10 20.38 -17.51
N LYS A 112 -12.34 19.93 -17.71
CA LYS A 112 -13.51 20.82 -17.86
C LYS A 112 -13.68 21.73 -16.64
N ASP A 113 -13.66 21.16 -15.44
CA ASP A 113 -13.88 21.88 -14.18
C ASP A 113 -12.69 22.83 -13.90
N SER A 114 -11.45 22.39 -14.11
CA SER A 114 -10.23 23.21 -13.95
C SER A 114 -10.17 24.41 -14.90
N CYS A 115 -10.60 24.24 -16.16
CA CYS A 115 -10.65 25.31 -17.17
C CYS A 115 -11.93 26.16 -17.10
N ASN A 116 -12.80 25.97 -16.09
CA ASN A 116 -14.09 26.66 -15.95
C ASN A 116 -14.99 26.56 -17.21
N ILE A 117 -14.97 25.41 -17.90
CA ILE A 117 -15.77 25.17 -19.11
C ILE A 117 -17.17 24.70 -18.71
N LYS A 118 -18.21 25.41 -19.15
CA LYS A 118 -19.61 25.08 -18.80
C LYS A 118 -20.08 23.73 -19.36
N ARG A 119 -19.63 23.33 -20.55
CA ARG A 119 -20.10 22.11 -21.24
C ARG A 119 -18.94 21.34 -21.87
N ALA A 120 -18.91 20.03 -21.64
CA ALA A 120 -17.97 19.12 -22.29
C ALA A 120 -18.42 18.81 -23.74
N GLY A 121 -18.28 19.80 -24.62
CA GLY A 121 -18.57 19.68 -26.05
C GLY A 121 -17.51 18.88 -26.82
N ALA A 122 -17.76 18.68 -28.12
CA ALA A 122 -16.88 17.91 -29.01
C ALA A 122 -15.43 18.42 -29.01
N ASN A 123 -15.23 19.74 -29.00
CA ASN A 123 -13.88 20.34 -29.01
C ASN A 123 -13.08 20.02 -27.74
N LEU A 124 -13.71 20.09 -26.56
CA LEU A 124 -13.05 19.71 -25.31
C LEU A 124 -12.65 18.23 -25.33
N LYS A 125 -13.58 17.36 -25.72
CA LYS A 125 -13.31 15.92 -25.81
C LYS A 125 -12.17 15.63 -26.80
N LYS A 126 -12.15 16.32 -27.94
CA LYS A 126 -11.10 16.19 -28.94
C LYS A 126 -9.74 16.64 -28.39
N ALA A 127 -9.67 17.78 -27.71
CA ALA A 127 -8.44 18.28 -27.10
C ALA A 127 -7.90 17.31 -26.03
N VAL A 128 -8.78 16.86 -25.11
CA VAL A 128 -8.39 15.92 -24.05
C VAL A 128 -7.95 14.58 -24.65
N ASN A 129 -8.68 14.02 -25.62
CA ASN A 129 -8.29 12.76 -26.25
C ASN A 129 -6.99 12.88 -27.03
N GLY A 130 -6.74 14.01 -27.70
CA GLY A 130 -5.46 14.27 -28.37
C GLY A 130 -4.29 14.32 -27.38
N ALA A 131 -4.49 14.94 -26.23
CA ALA A 131 -3.49 14.97 -25.17
C ALA A 131 -3.29 13.60 -24.49
N ILE A 132 -4.35 12.79 -24.34
CA ILE A 132 -4.22 11.39 -23.89
C ILE A 132 -3.34 10.60 -24.87
N SER A 133 -3.59 10.70 -26.18
CA SER A 133 -2.77 10.02 -27.18
C SER A 133 -1.32 10.50 -27.16
N ALA A 134 -1.08 11.81 -27.03
CA ALA A 134 0.28 12.34 -26.91
C ALA A 134 1.02 11.82 -25.66
N SER A 135 0.31 11.67 -24.53
CA SER A 135 0.87 11.10 -23.30
C SER A 135 1.16 9.60 -23.42
N GLU A 136 0.26 8.85 -24.07
CA GLU A 136 0.41 7.42 -24.34
C GLU A 136 1.60 7.17 -25.29
N ASP A 137 1.72 7.95 -26.38
CA ASP A 137 2.83 7.88 -27.33
C ASP A 137 4.18 8.23 -26.68
N ALA A 138 4.17 9.14 -25.70
CA ALA A 138 5.35 9.47 -24.88
C ALA A 138 5.68 8.38 -23.84
N GLY A 139 4.79 7.42 -23.62
CA GLY A 139 4.95 6.34 -22.65
C GLY A 139 4.73 6.77 -21.19
N ASN A 140 4.08 7.90 -20.93
CA ASN A 140 3.80 8.38 -19.57
C ASN A 140 2.57 7.69 -18.96
N ILE A 141 1.59 7.34 -19.79
CA ILE A 141 0.38 6.63 -19.37
C ILE A 141 0.16 5.40 -20.23
N ILE A 142 -0.61 4.45 -19.70
CA ILE A 142 -1.09 3.28 -20.42
C ILE A 142 -2.62 3.37 -20.49
N LYS A 143 -3.19 3.17 -21.68
CA LYS A 143 -4.64 3.11 -21.85
C LYS A 143 -5.11 1.67 -22.06
N ILE A 144 -6.01 1.20 -21.19
CA ILE A 144 -6.67 -0.11 -21.31
C ILE A 144 -8.17 0.14 -21.37
N GLY A 145 -8.77 -0.09 -22.54
CA GLY A 145 -10.16 0.27 -22.81
C GLY A 145 -10.40 1.76 -22.59
N ASP A 146 -11.30 2.10 -21.67
CA ASP A 146 -11.66 3.48 -21.31
C ASP A 146 -10.98 3.97 -20.02
N PHE A 147 -9.99 3.24 -19.51
CA PHE A 147 -9.23 3.59 -18.31
C PHE A 147 -7.78 3.95 -18.64
N LEU A 148 -7.26 4.93 -17.91
CA LEU A 148 -5.88 5.39 -17.98
C LEU A 148 -5.14 5.01 -16.70
N TYR A 149 -3.91 4.52 -16.87
CA TYR A 149 -3.01 4.05 -15.82
C TYR A 149 -1.71 4.83 -15.92
N ASP A 150 -1.10 5.07 -14.77
CA ASP A 150 0.25 5.63 -14.72
C ASP A 150 1.23 4.54 -15.20
N SER A 151 2.06 4.85 -16.19
CA SER A 151 3.07 3.90 -16.67
C SER A 151 4.17 3.63 -15.63
N ALA A 152 4.41 4.59 -14.74
CA ALA A 152 5.45 4.50 -13.71
C ALA A 152 4.99 3.68 -12.49
N SER A 153 3.67 3.50 -12.32
CA SER A 153 3.08 2.83 -11.16
C SER A 153 2.03 1.80 -11.56
N ASN A 154 2.30 0.54 -11.19
CA ASN A 154 1.33 -0.55 -11.33
C ASN A 154 0.46 -0.74 -10.07
N ASP A 155 0.53 0.15 -9.08
CA ASP A 155 -0.23 -0.01 -7.84
C ASP A 155 -1.68 0.47 -7.99
N VAL A 156 -2.57 -0.47 -8.24
CA VAL A 156 -4.02 -0.26 -8.21
C VAL A 156 -4.47 -0.30 -6.76
N SER A 157 -5.17 0.68 -6.20
CA SER A 157 -5.64 0.65 -4.81
C SER A 157 -7.16 0.54 -4.68
N ILE A 158 -7.66 -0.07 -3.60
CA ILE A 158 -9.12 -0.15 -3.35
C ILE A 158 -9.59 1.20 -2.82
N ARG A 159 -10.30 1.96 -3.66
CA ARG A 159 -10.72 3.33 -3.35
C ARG A 159 -12.21 3.43 -3.05
N LYS A 160 -12.54 3.86 -1.84
CA LYS A 160 -13.91 4.17 -1.44
C LYS A 160 -14.31 5.53 -2.00
N ARG A 161 -15.48 5.60 -2.64
CA ARG A 161 -15.96 6.78 -3.35
C ARG A 161 -17.25 7.31 -2.74
N HIS A 162 -17.45 8.63 -2.78
CA HIS A 162 -18.73 9.24 -2.47
C HIS A 162 -19.66 9.16 -3.69
N LYS A 163 -20.85 8.54 -3.53
CA LYS A 163 -21.81 8.26 -4.62
C LYS A 163 -21.15 7.49 -5.78
N PRO A 164 -20.66 6.25 -5.53
CA PRO A 164 -19.90 5.50 -6.52
C PRO A 164 -20.75 5.13 -7.74
N ASN A 165 -20.10 5.10 -8.91
CA ASN A 165 -20.61 4.49 -10.14
C ASN A 165 -19.67 3.37 -10.55
N ILE A 166 -20.23 2.18 -10.84
CA ILE A 166 -19.44 0.99 -11.12
C ILE A 166 -18.71 1.08 -12.47
N ASP A 167 -19.23 1.87 -13.42
CA ASP A 167 -18.57 2.08 -14.71
C ASP A 167 -17.30 2.93 -14.61
N LEU A 168 -17.09 3.61 -13.47
CA LEU A 168 -15.93 4.47 -13.22
C LEU A 168 -14.87 3.80 -12.33
N ILE A 169 -15.03 2.50 -12.08
CA ILE A 169 -14.10 1.67 -11.29
C ILE A 169 -13.54 0.62 -12.25
N SER A 170 -12.22 0.49 -12.30
CA SER A 170 -11.56 -0.42 -13.25
C SER A 170 -11.74 -1.89 -12.83
N ASP A 171 -11.56 -2.79 -13.79
CA ASP A 171 -11.67 -4.22 -13.53
C ASP A 171 -10.56 -4.71 -12.59
N GLU A 172 -9.38 -4.09 -12.65
CA GLU A 172 -8.25 -4.36 -11.75
C GLU A 172 -8.55 -3.88 -10.32
N GLU A 173 -9.22 -2.74 -10.13
CA GLU A 173 -9.66 -2.30 -8.80
C GLU A 173 -10.65 -3.31 -8.19
N ILE A 174 -11.59 -3.79 -9.01
CA ILE A 174 -12.56 -4.80 -8.60
C ILE A 174 -11.86 -6.11 -8.26
N ALA A 175 -10.93 -6.57 -9.11
CA ALA A 175 -10.16 -7.79 -8.90
C ALA A 175 -9.34 -7.72 -7.62
N LYS A 176 -8.59 -6.63 -7.38
CA LYS A 176 -7.82 -6.43 -6.14
C LYS A 176 -8.71 -6.48 -4.90
N ASN A 177 -9.92 -5.92 -4.99
CA ASN A 177 -10.88 -5.97 -3.90
C ASN A 177 -11.42 -7.39 -3.65
N ILE A 178 -11.73 -8.14 -4.70
CA ILE A 178 -12.11 -9.57 -4.58
C ILE A 178 -10.99 -10.36 -3.90
N GLU A 179 -9.76 -10.25 -4.41
CA GLU A 179 -8.60 -10.94 -3.83
C GLU A 179 -8.44 -10.61 -2.35
N ARG A 180 -8.55 -9.33 -2.00
CA ARG A 180 -8.35 -8.91 -0.61
C ARG A 180 -9.44 -9.40 0.32
N ILE A 181 -10.69 -9.46 -0.14
CA ILE A 181 -11.78 -10.09 0.62
C ILE A 181 -11.45 -11.58 0.86
N LEU A 182 -11.02 -12.30 -0.17
CA LEU A 182 -10.71 -13.73 -0.08
C LEU A 182 -9.49 -14.01 0.81
N VAL A 183 -8.44 -13.17 0.78
CA VAL A 183 -7.29 -13.26 1.72
C VAL A 183 -7.76 -13.17 3.18
N HIS A 184 -8.70 -12.26 3.47
CA HIS A 184 -9.15 -12.02 4.85
C HIS A 184 -10.22 -13.01 5.34
N LYS A 185 -11.10 -13.49 4.45
CA LYS A 185 -12.22 -14.36 4.79
C LYS A 185 -12.00 -15.83 4.46
N GLN A 186 -10.91 -16.17 3.76
CA GLN A 186 -10.54 -17.49 3.24
C GLN A 186 -11.46 -18.01 2.14
N SER A 187 -12.77 -17.91 2.32
CA SER A 187 -13.76 -18.30 1.32
C SER A 187 -15.05 -17.46 1.44
N LEU A 188 -15.76 -17.30 0.32
CA LEU A 188 -17.01 -16.55 0.29
C LEU A 188 -17.97 -17.14 -0.76
N SER A 189 -19.27 -17.13 -0.48
CA SER A 189 -20.26 -17.52 -1.51
C SER A 189 -20.24 -16.54 -2.68
N ALA A 190 -20.30 -17.08 -3.91
CA ALA A 190 -20.38 -16.29 -5.14
C ALA A 190 -21.59 -15.33 -5.12
N LYS A 191 -22.67 -15.70 -4.43
CA LYS A 191 -23.87 -14.85 -4.28
C LYS A 191 -23.67 -13.66 -3.34
N SER A 192 -22.85 -13.81 -2.29
CA SER A 192 -22.59 -12.73 -1.34
C SER A 192 -21.41 -11.83 -1.74
N LEU A 193 -20.49 -12.33 -2.58
CA LEU A 193 -19.30 -11.59 -3.01
C LEU A 193 -19.60 -10.20 -3.60
N PRO A 194 -20.54 -10.01 -4.55
CA PRO A 194 -20.78 -8.68 -5.10
C PRO A 194 -21.26 -7.67 -4.07
N LYS A 195 -21.98 -8.14 -3.05
CA LYS A 195 -22.42 -7.29 -1.94
C LYS A 195 -21.24 -6.82 -1.12
N GLU A 196 -20.26 -7.65 -0.84
CA GLU A 196 -19.09 -7.26 -0.07
C GLU A 196 -18.16 -6.32 -0.84
N VAL A 197 -17.84 -6.68 -2.08
CA VAL A 197 -17.01 -5.88 -2.98
C VAL A 197 -17.59 -4.48 -3.16
N SER A 198 -18.89 -4.38 -3.45
CA SER A 198 -19.56 -3.08 -3.62
C SER A 198 -19.55 -2.21 -2.35
N ARG A 199 -19.61 -2.80 -1.15
CA ARG A 199 -19.56 -2.03 0.10
C ARG A 199 -18.21 -1.35 0.31
N ASN A 200 -17.12 -2.00 -0.05
CA ASN A 200 -15.77 -1.45 0.07
C ASN A 200 -15.58 -0.22 -0.83
N PHE A 201 -16.22 -0.18 -2.01
CA PHE A 201 -16.23 1.00 -2.88
C PHE A 201 -17.19 2.12 -2.44
N GLY A 202 -17.98 1.91 -1.37
CA GLY A 202 -18.90 2.90 -0.83
C GLY A 202 -20.35 2.80 -1.33
N PHE A 203 -20.73 1.73 -2.03
CA PHE A 203 -22.12 1.55 -2.47
C PHE A 203 -23.05 1.32 -1.29
N LYS A 204 -24.21 2.01 -1.29
CA LYS A 204 -25.26 1.83 -0.28
C LYS A 204 -26.13 0.59 -0.53
N SER A 205 -26.16 0.09 -1.75
CA SER A 205 -26.84 -1.13 -2.18
C SER A 205 -26.16 -1.68 -3.43
N THR A 206 -26.29 -2.98 -3.65
CA THR A 206 -25.73 -3.64 -4.84
C THR A 206 -26.84 -3.74 -5.88
N SER A 207 -26.77 -2.90 -6.91
CA SER A 207 -27.70 -2.98 -8.03
C SER A 207 -27.40 -4.22 -8.91
N LYS A 208 -28.35 -4.64 -9.74
CA LYS A 208 -28.11 -5.70 -10.74
C LYS A 208 -26.93 -5.37 -11.67
N LYS A 209 -26.82 -4.10 -12.08
CA LYS A 209 -25.70 -3.62 -12.91
C LYS A 209 -24.36 -3.78 -12.19
N THR A 210 -24.30 -3.34 -10.93
CA THR A 210 -23.09 -3.46 -10.09
C THR A 210 -22.71 -4.92 -9.88
N ALA A 211 -23.68 -5.78 -9.55
CA ALA A 211 -23.44 -7.20 -9.35
C ALA A 211 -22.92 -7.87 -10.62
N ASN A 212 -23.55 -7.58 -11.77
CA ASN A 212 -23.14 -8.14 -13.06
C ASN A 212 -21.69 -7.77 -13.39
N LYS A 213 -21.30 -6.49 -13.24
CA LYS A 213 -19.93 -6.06 -13.53
C LYS A 213 -18.91 -6.75 -12.61
N ILE A 214 -19.20 -6.88 -11.32
CA ILE A 214 -18.33 -7.59 -10.37
C ILE A 214 -18.23 -9.09 -10.72
N ASN A 215 -19.35 -9.73 -11.06
CA ASN A 215 -19.35 -11.13 -11.48
C ASN A 215 -18.57 -11.34 -12.77
N SER A 216 -18.68 -10.44 -13.75
CA SER A 216 -17.86 -10.53 -14.97
C SER A 216 -16.36 -10.46 -14.67
N VAL A 217 -15.93 -9.63 -13.72
CA VAL A 217 -14.53 -9.61 -13.27
C VAL A 217 -14.14 -10.91 -12.56
N LEU A 218 -15.03 -11.45 -11.71
CA LEU A 218 -14.80 -12.75 -11.07
C LEU A 218 -14.64 -13.86 -12.13
N ASP A 219 -15.48 -13.90 -13.16
CA ASP A 219 -15.42 -14.89 -14.23
C ASP A 219 -14.09 -14.82 -14.97
N LEU A 220 -13.57 -13.61 -15.22
CA LEU A 220 -12.23 -13.40 -15.79
C LEU A 220 -11.13 -13.93 -14.85
N MET A 221 -11.22 -13.64 -13.55
CA MET A 221 -10.25 -14.15 -12.56
C MET A 221 -10.26 -15.69 -12.45
N ILE A 222 -11.41 -16.33 -12.65
CA ILE A 222 -11.53 -17.79 -12.72
C ILE A 222 -10.86 -18.31 -13.99
N ALA A 223 -11.12 -17.68 -15.14
CA ALA A 223 -10.49 -18.03 -16.41
C ALA A 223 -8.96 -17.89 -16.35
N ASP A 224 -8.46 -16.85 -15.67
CA ASP A 224 -7.04 -16.60 -15.45
C ASP A 224 -6.40 -17.49 -14.36
N ASN A 225 -7.16 -18.44 -13.78
CA ASN A 225 -6.72 -19.31 -12.69
C ASN A 225 -6.22 -18.59 -11.42
N ARG A 226 -6.64 -17.33 -11.19
CA ARG A 226 -6.37 -16.60 -9.93
C ARG A 226 -7.29 -17.03 -8.80
N VAL A 227 -8.50 -17.42 -9.17
CA VAL A 227 -9.58 -17.78 -8.25
C VAL A 227 -10.19 -19.12 -8.71
N LYS A 228 -10.67 -19.93 -7.77
CA LYS A 228 -11.47 -21.12 -8.05
C LYS A 228 -12.88 -20.95 -7.50
N LEU A 229 -13.84 -21.56 -8.19
CA LEU A 229 -15.23 -21.67 -7.78
C LEU A 229 -15.56 -23.15 -7.58
N ASP A 230 -15.89 -23.55 -6.36
CA ASP A 230 -16.31 -24.91 -6.01
C ASP A 230 -17.63 -24.85 -5.23
N ASN A 231 -18.69 -25.47 -5.76
CA ASN A 231 -20.00 -25.55 -5.09
C ASN A 231 -20.53 -24.21 -4.52
N ASP A 232 -20.50 -23.14 -5.35
CA ASP A 232 -20.88 -21.75 -4.98
C ASP A 232 -19.89 -21.04 -4.04
N ILE A 233 -18.78 -21.68 -3.65
CA ILE A 233 -17.73 -21.11 -2.81
C ILE A 233 -16.58 -20.62 -3.69
N VAL A 234 -16.23 -19.35 -3.51
CA VAL A 234 -15.12 -18.68 -4.18
C VAL A 234 -13.91 -18.68 -3.24
N GLU A 235 -12.76 -19.12 -3.75
CA GLU A 235 -11.49 -19.20 -3.01
C GLU A 235 -10.33 -18.78 -3.90
N LEU A 236 -9.26 -18.24 -3.30
CA LEU A 236 -8.00 -18.03 -4.02
C LEU A 236 -7.38 -19.38 -4.36
N LYS A 237 -6.70 -19.45 -5.52
CA LYS A 237 -5.87 -20.60 -5.88
C LYS A 237 -4.49 -20.51 -5.25
#